data_AF-A0A2V9PKZ9-F1
#
_entry.id   AF-A0A2V9PKZ9-F1
#
_cell.length_a   1.000
_cell.length_b   1.000
_cell.length_c   1.000
_cell.angle_alpha   90.00
_cell.angle_beta   90.00
_cell.angle_gamma   90.00
#
_symmetry.space_group_name_H-M   'P 1'
#
loop_
_entity.id
_entity.type
_entity.pdbx_description
1 polymer ?
#
loop_
_entity_poly.entity_id
_entity_poly.type
_entity_poly.pdbx_seq_one_letter_code
_entity_poly.pdbx_strand_id
1 'polypeptide(L)'
;MLTPPRKSIPEPWLSFLRELDAVVHEEVRLDCMGGFVISMVYGFSRPTADLDVLEIAPGELGRAVLELGMRGGLLHKKYKVYLDHVGMAHVPEDYEDRLAEMFPGAFKHLRLLALDPYDLALSKLERNLQ
;
A
#
# COMPACT_ATOMS: atom_id res chain seq x y z
N MET A 1 -7.00 3.31 -21.16
CA MET A 1 -8.45 3.32 -20.87
C MET A 1 -8.61 3.29 -19.35
N LEU A 2 -9.46 4.14 -18.78
CA LEU A 2 -9.81 4.06 -17.36
C LEU A 2 -10.71 2.84 -17.19
N THR A 3 -10.24 1.83 -16.45
CA THR A 3 -11.10 0.71 -16.01
C THR A 3 -11.86 1.15 -14.75
N PRO A 4 -13.05 0.58 -14.47
CA PRO A 4 -13.73 0.88 -13.20
C PRO A 4 -12.84 0.45 -12.01
N PRO A 5 -13.03 1.08 -10.83
CA PRO A 5 -12.35 0.67 -9.61
C PRO A 5 -12.47 -0.84 -9.39
N ARG A 6 -11.39 -1.49 -8.94
CA ARG A 6 -11.39 -2.94 -8.81
C ARG A 6 -12.36 -3.35 -7.71
N LYS A 7 -13.36 -4.16 -8.08
CA LYS A 7 -14.32 -4.76 -7.13
C LYS A 7 -13.70 -5.80 -6.20
N SER A 8 -12.49 -6.27 -6.50
CA SER A 8 -11.77 -7.28 -5.72
C SER A 8 -10.26 -7.12 -5.85
N ILE A 9 -9.54 -7.53 -4.80
CA ILE A 9 -8.08 -7.56 -4.77
C ILE A 9 -7.61 -8.72 -5.65
N PRO A 10 -6.80 -8.48 -6.71
CA PRO A 10 -6.31 -9.55 -7.58
C PRO A 10 -5.23 -10.39 -6.88
N GLU A 11 -5.03 -11.61 -7.37
CA GLU A 11 -3.80 -12.35 -7.05
C GLU A 11 -2.58 -11.76 -7.80
N PRO A 12 -1.37 -11.79 -7.20
CA PRO A 12 -1.03 -12.43 -5.92
C PRO A 12 -1.29 -11.54 -4.68
N TRP A 13 -1.79 -10.32 -4.87
CA TRP A 13 -1.96 -9.33 -3.79
C TRP A 13 -2.93 -9.79 -2.71
N LEU A 14 -4.03 -10.44 -3.06
CA LEU A 14 -4.97 -10.93 -2.06
C LEU A 14 -4.32 -11.93 -1.10
N SER A 15 -3.61 -12.93 -1.63
CA SER A 15 -2.92 -13.91 -0.80
C SER A 15 -1.77 -13.31 0.00
N PHE A 16 -1.00 -12.41 -0.61
CA PHE A 16 0.06 -11.67 0.06
C PHE A 16 -0.45 -10.87 1.26
N LEU A 17 -1.51 -10.06 1.07
CA LEU A 17 -2.08 -9.20 2.13
C LEU A 17 -2.76 -10.01 3.24
N ARG A 18 -3.36 -11.17 2.90
CA ARG A 18 -3.91 -12.09 3.92
C ARG A 18 -2.84 -12.66 4.84
N GLU A 19 -1.67 -12.98 4.31
CA GLU A 19 -0.56 -13.49 5.14
C GLU A 19 0.07 -12.39 6.00
N LEU A 20 0.07 -11.13 5.53
CA LEU A 20 0.42 -9.99 6.37
C LEU A 20 -0.61 -9.75 7.48
N ASP A 21 -1.91 -9.82 7.17
CA ASP A 21 -3.00 -9.69 8.15
C ASP A 21 -2.93 -10.76 9.25
N ALA A 22 -2.53 -11.99 8.89
CA ALA A 22 -2.48 -13.11 9.82
C ALA A 22 -1.35 -13.04 10.85
N VAL A 23 -0.29 -12.25 10.61
CA VAL A 23 0.85 -12.13 11.55
C VAL A 23 0.68 -11.02 12.57
N VAL A 24 -0.33 -10.18 12.42
CA VAL A 24 -0.68 -9.14 13.39
C VAL A 24 -1.94 -9.52 14.16
N HIS A 25 -2.03 -9.07 15.41
CA HIS A 25 -3.15 -9.40 16.31
C HIS A 25 -3.96 -8.16 16.72
N GLU A 26 -3.48 -6.99 16.32
CA GLU A 26 -4.05 -5.68 16.56
C GLU A 26 -4.02 -4.90 15.25
N GLU A 27 -4.78 -3.80 15.18
CA GLU A 27 -4.91 -3.05 13.94
C GLU A 27 -3.56 -2.45 13.49
N VAL A 28 -3.22 -2.66 12.21
CA VAL A 28 -2.06 -2.05 11.56
C VAL A 28 -2.52 -1.33 10.29
N ARG A 29 -2.26 -0.02 10.26
CA ARG A 29 -2.54 0.89 9.15
C ARG A 29 -1.31 1.00 8.25
N LEU A 30 -1.53 0.84 6.94
CA LEU A 30 -0.57 1.11 5.88
C LEU A 30 -1.05 2.31 5.06
N ASP A 31 -0.30 3.40 5.08
CA ASP A 31 -0.61 4.58 4.27
C ASP A 31 0.03 4.39 2.88
N CYS A 32 -0.79 3.92 1.96
CA CYS A 32 -0.39 3.39 0.66
C CYS A 32 -0.38 4.47 -0.42
N MET A 33 0.59 4.38 -1.32
CA MET A 33 0.72 5.29 -2.45
C MET A 33 1.16 4.57 -3.73
N GLY A 34 1.51 5.35 -4.76
CA GLY A 34 2.14 4.83 -5.98
C GLY A 34 1.22 4.04 -6.92
N GLY A 35 1.85 3.21 -7.76
CA GLY A 35 1.17 2.51 -8.86
C GLY A 35 0.08 1.54 -8.39
N PHE A 36 0.26 0.95 -7.20
CA PHE A 36 -0.73 0.07 -6.59
C PHE A 36 -2.05 0.81 -6.33
N VAL A 37 -2.01 1.97 -5.67
CA VAL A 37 -3.20 2.79 -5.40
C VAL A 37 -3.89 3.19 -6.70
N ILE A 38 -3.12 3.62 -7.71
CA ILE A 38 -3.69 4.00 -9.02
C ILE A 38 -4.40 2.81 -9.69
N SER A 39 -3.84 1.61 -9.57
CA SER A 39 -4.41 0.39 -10.15
C SER A 39 -5.67 -0.08 -9.41
N MET A 40 -5.68 -0.01 -8.08
CA MET A 40 -6.80 -0.49 -7.27
C MET A 40 -7.97 0.50 -7.25
N VAL A 41 -7.69 1.79 -7.04
CA VAL A 41 -8.70 2.83 -6.82
C VAL A 41 -9.15 3.47 -8.13
N TYR A 42 -8.20 3.84 -9.01
CA TYR A 42 -8.50 4.62 -10.23
C TYR A 42 -8.51 3.77 -11.51
N GLY A 43 -8.29 2.46 -11.39
CA GLY A 43 -8.40 1.50 -12.49
C GLY A 43 -7.41 1.74 -13.63
N PHE A 44 -6.20 2.23 -13.34
CA PHE A 44 -5.12 2.29 -14.34
C PHE A 44 -4.30 0.99 -14.30
N SER A 45 -4.51 0.13 -15.30
CA SER A 45 -4.01 -1.25 -15.28
C SER A 45 -2.54 -1.39 -15.71
N ARG A 46 -1.61 -0.78 -14.98
CA ARG A 46 -0.17 -1.11 -15.09
C ARG A 46 0.18 -2.13 -14.00
N PRO A 47 0.78 -3.29 -14.34
CA PRO A 47 1.31 -4.21 -13.34
C PRO A 47 2.34 -3.50 -12.45
N THR A 48 2.28 -3.75 -11.15
CA THR A 48 3.19 -3.23 -10.13
C THR A 48 3.61 -4.42 -9.26
N ALA A 49 4.90 -4.53 -8.95
CA ALA A 49 5.43 -5.60 -8.12
C ALA A 49 5.55 -5.18 -6.65
N ASP A 50 5.24 -3.92 -6.38
CA ASP A 50 5.51 -3.19 -5.18
C ASP A 50 4.24 -2.47 -4.70
N LEU A 51 4.08 -2.42 -3.39
CA LEU A 51 3.15 -1.57 -2.68
C LEU A 51 3.99 -0.52 -1.95
N ASP A 52 4.05 0.69 -2.53
CA ASP A 52 4.68 1.85 -1.89
C ASP A 52 3.88 2.18 -0.61
N VAL A 53 4.53 2.13 0.56
CA VAL A 53 3.94 2.47 1.85
C VAL A 53 4.72 3.63 2.46
N LEU A 54 4.02 4.73 2.73
CA LEU A 54 4.60 5.93 3.34
C LEU A 54 4.78 5.78 4.85
N GLU A 55 3.75 5.27 5.54
CA GLU A 55 3.72 5.11 6.99
C GLU A 55 3.10 3.76 7.36
N ILE A 56 3.61 3.17 8.44
CA ILE A 56 3.10 1.93 9.03
C ILE A 56 2.81 2.17 10.52
N ALA A 57 1.54 2.28 10.86
CA ALA A 57 1.11 2.63 12.22
C ALA A 57 0.28 1.51 12.88
N PRO A 58 0.50 1.20 14.17
CA PRO A 58 1.58 1.69 15.02
C PRO A 58 2.92 1.01 14.67
N GLY A 59 4.02 1.75 14.76
CA GLY A 59 5.33 1.30 14.28
C GLY A 59 5.86 0.00 14.91
N GLU A 60 5.52 -0.30 16.17
CA GLU A 60 5.94 -1.53 16.85
C GLU A 60 5.35 -2.79 16.19
N LEU A 61 4.06 -2.74 15.83
CA LEU A 61 3.36 -3.81 15.12
C LEU A 61 3.75 -3.83 13.63
N GLY A 62 4.02 -2.65 13.07
CA GLY A 62 4.46 -2.46 11.70
C GLY A 62 5.73 -3.19 11.33
N ARG A 63 6.66 -3.40 12.28
CA ARG A 63 7.94 -4.04 12.01
C ARG A 63 7.77 -5.49 11.52
N ALA A 64 6.88 -6.27 12.12
CA ALA A 64 6.63 -7.66 11.72
C ALA A 64 6.04 -7.74 10.30
N VAL A 65 5.12 -6.82 9.97
CA VAL A 65 4.53 -6.69 8.63
C VAL A 65 5.60 -6.35 7.61
N LEU A 66 6.46 -5.37 7.92
CA LEU A 66 7.52 -4.92 7.03
C LEU A 66 8.57 -6.01 6.80
N GLU A 67 9.11 -6.64 7.85
CA GLU A 67 10.12 -7.71 7.74
C GLU A 67 9.64 -8.88 6.86
N LEU A 68 8.35 -9.22 6.99
CA LEU A 68 7.75 -10.33 6.26
C LEU A 68 7.46 -9.98 4.79
N GLY A 69 6.95 -8.77 4.55
CA GLY A 69 6.46 -8.29 3.26
C GLY A 69 7.48 -7.55 2.40
N MET A 70 8.59 -7.08 2.96
CA MET A 70 9.58 -6.26 2.24
C MET A 70 10.30 -7.03 1.13
N ARG A 71 10.96 -6.28 0.24
CA ARG A 71 11.82 -6.85 -0.80
C ARG A 71 12.87 -7.77 -0.19
N GLY A 72 12.78 -9.05 -0.54
CA GLY A 72 13.70 -10.12 -0.09
C GLY A 72 13.17 -10.93 1.10
N GLY A 73 12.09 -10.46 1.73
CA GLY A 73 11.33 -11.16 2.75
C GLY A 73 10.68 -12.46 2.25
N LEU A 74 10.13 -13.24 3.19
CA LEU A 74 9.55 -14.54 2.88
C LEU A 74 8.39 -14.42 1.90
N LEU A 75 7.51 -13.42 2.07
CA LEU A 75 6.37 -13.24 1.17
C LEU A 75 6.79 -12.73 -0.20
N HIS A 76 7.82 -11.89 -0.29
CA HIS A 76 8.37 -11.50 -1.60
C HIS A 76 8.88 -12.71 -2.38
N LYS A 77 9.59 -13.64 -1.72
CA LYS A 77 10.07 -14.86 -2.36
C LYS A 77 8.91 -15.74 -2.85
N LYS A 78 7.82 -15.81 -2.08
CA LYS A 78 6.63 -16.62 -2.37
C LYS A 78 5.73 -16.04 -3.46
N TYR A 79 5.35 -14.77 -3.32
CA TYR A 79 4.33 -14.11 -4.14
C TYR A 79 4.89 -13.22 -5.24
N LYS A 80 6.19 -12.93 -5.23
CA LYS A 80 6.87 -12.03 -6.19
C LYS A 80 6.34 -10.59 -6.17
N VAL A 81 5.59 -10.22 -5.13
CA VAL A 81 5.21 -8.84 -4.79
C VAL A 81 5.73 -8.48 -3.40
N TYR A 82 5.92 -7.20 -3.11
CA TYR A 82 6.53 -6.77 -1.86
C TYR A 82 6.04 -5.39 -1.37
N LEU A 83 6.23 -5.12 -0.08
CA LEU A 83 6.09 -3.78 0.52
C LEU A 83 7.36 -2.97 0.28
N ASP A 84 7.21 -1.76 -0.26
CA ASP A 84 8.31 -0.80 -0.40
C ASP A 84 8.07 0.35 0.58
N HIS A 85 8.73 0.33 1.73
CA HIS A 85 8.58 1.40 2.73
C HIS A 85 9.37 2.63 2.28
N VAL A 86 8.64 3.68 1.91
CA VAL A 86 9.17 4.88 1.28
C VAL A 86 9.66 5.83 2.37
N GLY A 87 10.98 5.87 2.60
CA GLY A 87 11.57 6.73 3.63
C GLY A 87 11.49 8.24 3.38
N MET A 88 11.15 8.68 2.15
CA MET A 88 10.94 10.08 1.82
C MET A 88 9.96 10.21 0.64
N ALA A 89 8.79 10.81 0.90
CA ALA A 89 7.85 11.25 -0.13
C ALA A 89 7.43 12.69 0.17
N HIS A 90 7.33 13.51 -0.87
CA HIS A 90 6.80 14.87 -0.74
C HIS A 90 5.28 14.82 -0.75
N VAL A 91 4.69 14.73 0.44
CA VAL A 91 3.24 14.84 0.66
C VAL A 91 2.97 16.01 1.60
N PRO A 92 1.79 16.66 1.52
CA PRO A 92 1.39 17.68 2.48
C PRO A 92 1.39 17.13 3.92
N GLU A 93 1.68 17.98 4.91
CA GLU A 93 1.72 17.59 6.33
C GLU A 93 0.38 17.02 6.84
N ASP A 94 -0.72 17.48 6.25
CA ASP A 94 -2.10 17.12 6.61
C ASP A 94 -2.69 15.98 5.74
N TYR A 95 -1.85 15.23 5.02
CA TYR A 95 -2.33 14.15 4.14
C TYR A 95 -3.17 13.10 4.87
N GLU A 96 -2.90 12.87 6.17
CA GLU A 96 -3.62 11.88 6.99
C GLU A 96 -5.12 12.17 7.07
N ASP A 97 -5.54 13.44 7.01
CA ASP A 97 -6.95 13.84 7.06
C ASP A 97 -7.74 13.43 5.80
N ARG A 98 -7.03 13.06 4.73
CA ARG A 98 -7.61 12.69 3.42
C ARG A 98 -7.43 11.22 3.07
N LEU A 99 -6.89 10.41 3.97
CA LEU A 99 -6.71 8.99 3.76
C LEU A 99 -8.06 8.27 3.60
N ALA A 100 -8.13 7.34 2.63
CA ALA A 100 -9.34 6.56 2.37
C ALA A 100 -9.07 5.05 2.37
N GLU A 101 -9.83 4.26 3.14
CA GLU A 101 -9.65 2.81 3.17
C GLU A 101 -10.01 2.16 1.83
N MET A 102 -9.06 1.44 1.23
CA MET A 102 -9.24 0.83 -0.09
C MET A 102 -10.16 -0.40 -0.05
N PHE A 103 -10.10 -1.18 1.04
CA PHE A 103 -10.79 -2.46 1.15
C PHE A 103 -11.48 -2.65 2.51
N PRO A 104 -12.51 -1.84 2.84
CA PRO A 104 -13.19 -1.93 4.14
C PRO A 104 -13.69 -3.34 4.45
N GLY A 105 -13.25 -3.87 5.59
CA GLY A 105 -13.64 -5.19 6.08
C GLY A 105 -13.03 -6.40 5.35
N ALA A 106 -12.09 -6.21 4.42
CA ALA A 106 -11.44 -7.31 3.71
C ALA A 106 -10.44 -8.10 4.57
N PHE A 107 -9.89 -7.45 5.60
CA PHE A 107 -8.86 -7.97 6.50
C PHE A 107 -9.29 -7.75 7.95
N LYS A 108 -8.78 -8.59 8.87
CA LYS A 108 -9.18 -8.56 10.27
C LYS A 108 -8.48 -7.45 11.05
N HIS A 109 -7.22 -7.21 10.72
CA HIS A 109 -6.27 -6.36 11.44
C HIS A 109 -5.57 -5.36 10.51
N LEU A 110 -5.35 -5.71 9.25
CA LEU A 110 -4.67 -4.85 8.30
C LEU A 110 -5.62 -3.81 7.66
N ARG A 111 -5.26 -2.53 7.73
CA ARG A 111 -5.97 -1.43 7.07
C ARG A 111 -5.07 -0.83 5.99
N LEU A 112 -5.51 -0.87 4.73
CA LEU A 112 -4.78 -0.22 3.64
C LEU A 112 -5.48 1.08 3.27
N LEU A 113 -4.87 2.22 3.60
CA LEU A 113 -5.43 3.51 3.28
C LEU A 113 -4.72 4.08 2.04
N ALA A 114 -5.47 4.54 1.06
CA ALA A 114 -4.95 5.23 -0.10
C ALA A 114 -4.75 6.72 0.21
N LEU A 115 -3.62 7.26 -0.26
CA LEU A 115 -3.46 8.71 -0.42
C LEU A 115 -4.51 9.27 -1.40
N ASP A 116 -4.96 10.49 -1.10
CA ASP A 116 -5.81 11.29 -1.98
C ASP A 116 -5.14 11.50 -3.36
N PRO A 117 -5.90 11.61 -4.47
CA PRO A 117 -5.32 11.88 -5.79
C PRO A 117 -4.36 13.08 -5.84
N TYR A 118 -4.63 14.14 -5.08
CA TYR A 118 -3.79 15.33 -5.00
C TYR A 118 -2.45 15.00 -4.33
N ASP A 119 -2.48 14.36 -3.16
CA ASP A 119 -1.27 13.97 -2.42
C ASP A 119 -0.44 12.96 -3.22
N LEU A 120 -1.12 12.03 -3.89
CA LEU A 120 -0.49 11.06 -4.79
C LEU A 120 0.20 11.74 -5.98
N ALA A 121 -0.42 12.75 -6.59
CA ALA A 121 0.19 13.50 -7.68
C ALA A 121 1.44 14.25 -7.20
N LEU A 122 1.34 15.00 -6.08
CA LEU A 122 2.46 15.73 -5.49
C LEU A 122 3.65 14.80 -5.17
N SER A 123 3.38 13.63 -4.60
CA SER A 123 4.40 12.64 -4.24
C SER A 123 5.26 12.16 -5.41
N LYS A 124 4.80 12.35 -6.66
CA LYS A 124 5.53 11.95 -7.87
C LYS A 124 6.12 13.13 -8.65
N LEU A 125 5.78 14.39 -8.33
CA LEU A 125 6.26 15.55 -9.09
C LEU A 125 7.77 15.79 -8.91
N GLU A 126 8.29 15.65 -7.69
CA GLU A 126 9.71 15.93 -7.43
C GLU A 126 10.66 14.85 -7.96
N ARG A 127 10.17 13.65 -8.26
CA ARG A 127 10.97 12.61 -8.90
C ARG A 127 11.44 12.98 -10.32
N ASN A 128 10.82 13.99 -10.96
CA ASN A 128 11.15 14.43 -12.33
C ASN A 128 12.07 15.67 -12.38
N LEU A 129 12.58 16.14 -11.24
CA LEU A 129 13.48 17.30 -11.16
C LEU A 129 14.97 16.91 -11.05
N GLN A 130 15.31 15.64 -11.25
CA GLN A 130 16.68 15.12 -11.34
C GLN A 130 16.93 14.40 -12.66
#